data_AF-A0A940AU21-F1
#
_entry.id   AF-A0A940AU21-F1
#
_cell.length_a   1.000
_cell.length_b   1.000
_cell.length_c   1.000
_cell.angle_alpha   90.00
_cell.angle_beta   90.00
_cell.angle_gamma   90.00
#
_symmetry.space_group_name_H-M   'P 1'
#
loop_
_entity.id
_entity.type
_entity.pdbx_description
1 polymer ?
#
loop_
_entity_poly.entity_id
_entity_poly.type
_entity_poly.pdbx_seq_one_letter_code
_entity_poly.pdbx_strand_id
1 'polypeptide(L)' 'DWYPTWAPGLDYYAQVTIARLVPKSCRVESSCAGLGDDIAPPCGVAMMFNNLACPKKIVWVQGSTHGYVPPCPQRVIWR' A
#
# COMPACT_ATOMS: atom_id res chain seq x y z
N ASP A 1 -6.49 15.53 -12.26
CA ASP A 1 -6.74 14.76 -13.51
C ASP A 1 -5.79 13.59 -13.75
N TRP A 2 -4.90 13.22 -12.82
CA TRP A 2 -3.95 12.13 -13.05
C TRP A 2 -4.46 10.74 -12.61
N TYR A 3 -5.57 10.68 -11.85
CA TYR A 3 -6.15 9.43 -11.33
C TYR A 3 -7.53 9.18 -11.92
N PRO A 4 -7.96 7.90 -12.08
CA PRO A 4 -9.29 7.58 -12.57
C PRO A 4 -10.35 8.04 -11.59
N THR A 5 -11.36 8.76 -12.08
CA THR A 5 -12.54 9.13 -11.30
C THR A 5 -13.26 7.88 -10.83
N TRP A 6 -13.74 7.89 -9.58
CA TRP A 6 -14.51 6.78 -9.04
C TRP A 6 -15.74 6.48 -9.92
N ALA A 7 -16.00 5.20 -10.11
CA ALA A 7 -17.20 4.68 -10.77
C ALA A 7 -17.65 3.40 -10.03
N PRO A 8 -18.96 3.12 -9.95
CA PRO A 8 -19.47 1.99 -9.16
C PRO A 8 -18.85 0.62 -9.49
N GLY A 9 -18.51 0.39 -10.77
CA GLY A 9 -17.89 -0.88 -11.19
C GLY A 9 -16.46 -1.09 -10.69
N LEU A 10 -15.75 -0.03 -10.27
CA LEU A 10 -14.37 -0.14 -9.80
C LEU A 10 -14.26 -0.72 -8.40
N ASP A 11 -15.33 -0.64 -7.59
CA ASP A 11 -15.34 -1.17 -6.22
C ASP A 11 -15.10 -2.69 -6.16
N TYR A 12 -15.52 -3.41 -7.21
CA TYR A 12 -15.28 -4.85 -7.35
C TYR A 12 -13.78 -5.18 -7.47
N TYR A 13 -13.01 -4.31 -8.11
CA TYR A 13 -11.57 -4.48 -8.32
C TYR A 13 -10.71 -3.77 -7.27
N ALA A 14 -11.35 -3.05 -6.35
CA ALA A 14 -10.65 -2.24 -5.38
C ALA A 14 -9.88 -3.14 -4.40
N GLN A 15 -8.56 -2.95 -4.32
CA GLN A 15 -7.70 -3.77 -3.46
C GLN A 15 -8.10 -3.68 -1.97
N VAL A 16 -8.75 -2.58 -1.57
CA VAL A 16 -9.23 -2.36 -0.20
C VAL A 16 -10.33 -3.33 0.23
N THR A 17 -11.19 -3.77 -0.71
CA THR A 17 -12.23 -4.78 -0.44
C THR A 17 -11.62 -6.18 -0.50
N ILE A 18 -10.76 -6.43 -1.49
CA ILE A 18 -10.06 -7.71 -1.68
C ILE A 18 -9.12 -8.04 -0.51
N ALA A 19 -8.46 -7.04 0.09
CA ALA A 19 -7.55 -7.24 1.23
C ALA A 19 -8.20 -7.96 2.42
N ARG A 20 -9.51 -7.78 2.62
CA ARG A 20 -10.26 -8.44 3.69
C ARG A 20 -10.39 -9.96 3.48
N LEU A 21 -10.21 -10.43 2.26
CA LEU A 21 -10.31 -11.83 1.88
C LEU A 21 -8.99 -12.59 2.10
N VAL A 22 -7.88 -11.89 2.39
CA VAL A 22 -6.59 -12.54 2.67
C VAL A 22 -6.72 -13.44 3.90
N PRO A 23 -6.34 -14.74 3.81
CA PRO A 23 -6.48 -15.67 4.92
C PRO A 23 -5.72 -15.20 6.17
N LYS A 24 -6.32 -15.38 7.35
CA LYS A 24 -5.72 -14.98 8.63
C LYS A 24 -4.39 -15.69 8.93
N SER A 25 -4.16 -16.85 8.32
CA SER A 25 -2.90 -17.61 8.42
C SER A 25 -1.78 -17.05 7.53
N CYS A 26 -2.09 -16.21 6.54
CA CYS A 26 -1.12 -15.63 5.63
C CYS A 26 -0.33 -14.52 6.34
N ARG A 27 1.00 -14.50 6.16
CA ARG A 27 1.85 -13.39 6.60
C ARG A 27 2.10 -12.48 5.40
N VAL A 28 1.70 -11.21 5.51
CA VAL A 28 1.90 -10.21 4.46
C VAL A 28 3.04 -9.27 4.87
N GLU A 29 4.05 -9.16 4.02
CA GLU A 29 5.15 -8.20 4.22
C GLU A 29 5.33 -7.33 2.99
N SER A 30 5.21 -6.01 3.18
CA SER A 30 5.62 -5.03 2.18
C SER A 30 7.00 -4.48 2.56
N SER A 31 7.98 -4.73 1.70
CA SER A 31 9.39 -4.40 1.91
C SER A 31 9.72 -2.93 1.64
N CYS A 32 8.87 -2.24 0.87
CA CYS A 32 9.03 -0.84 0.52
C CYS A 32 7.67 -0.23 0.13
N ALA A 33 7.22 0.75 0.90
CA ALA A 33 6.08 1.59 0.58
C ALA A 33 6.57 3.04 0.52
N GLY A 34 6.67 3.57 -0.70
CA GLY A 34 7.21 4.90 -0.94
C GLY A 34 6.25 6.00 -0.51
N LEU A 35 6.68 6.89 0.37
CA LEU A 35 5.87 8.04 0.79
C LEU A 35 5.79 9.15 -0.28
N GLY A 36 6.62 9.06 -1.32
CA GLY A 36 6.56 9.94 -2.50
C GLY A 36 6.13 9.21 -3.77
N ASP A 37 5.54 8.01 -3.68
CA ASP A 37 5.04 7.28 -4.85
C ASP A 37 3.83 8.01 -5.46
N ASP A 38 3.99 8.40 -6.72
CA ASP A 38 3.03 9.17 -7.53
C ASP A 38 2.19 8.28 -8.46
N ILE A 39 2.48 6.98 -8.53
CA ILE A 39 1.73 5.99 -9.33
C ILE A 39 0.86 5.11 -8.43
N ALA A 40 1.41 4.65 -7.31
CA ALA A 40 0.73 3.88 -6.28
C ALA A 40 0.77 4.65 -4.95
N PRO A 41 -0.10 5.65 -4.76
CA PRO A 41 0.01 6.59 -3.66
C PRO A 41 0.00 5.91 -2.30
N PRO A 42 0.75 6.47 -1.33
CA PRO A 42 0.86 5.90 0.00
C PRO A 42 -0.49 5.79 0.71
N CYS A 43 -1.45 6.68 0.42
CA CYS A 43 -2.79 6.60 1.00
C CYS A 43 -3.56 5.33 0.56
N GLY A 44 -3.49 4.95 -0.71
CA GLY A 44 -4.14 3.73 -1.21
C GLY A 44 -3.50 2.48 -0.63
N VAL A 45 -2.17 2.46 -0.57
CA VAL A 45 -1.39 1.38 0.07
C VAL A 45 -1.76 1.27 1.56
N ALA A 46 -1.86 2.38 2.28
CA ALA A 46 -2.25 2.39 3.68
C ALA A 46 -3.68 1.88 3.90
N MET A 47 -4.63 2.27 3.05
CA MET A 47 -6.02 1.77 3.12
C MET A 47 -6.08 0.26 2.92
N MET A 48 -5.35 -0.28 1.92
CA MET A 48 -5.27 -1.72 1.70
C MET A 48 -4.64 -2.42 2.91
N PHE A 49 -3.50 -1.92 3.39
CA PHE A 49 -2.79 -2.48 4.55
C PHE A 49 -3.68 -2.51 5.81
N ASN A 50 -4.43 -1.45 6.07
CA ASN A 50 -5.32 -1.37 7.23
C ASN A 50 -6.47 -2.38 7.18
N ASN A 51 -6.94 -2.75 6.00
CA ASN A 51 -8.01 -3.73 5.82
C ASN A 51 -7.56 -5.21 5.93
N LEU A 52 -6.25 -5.48 5.92
CA LEU A 52 -5.72 -6.83 6.16
C LEU A 52 -5.99 -7.28 7.60
N ALA A 53 -6.60 -8.46 7.76
CA ALA A 53 -6.91 -9.09 9.06
C ALA A 53 -5.87 -10.14 9.51
N CYS A 54 -4.77 -10.28 8.77
CA CYS A 54 -3.74 -11.27 9.00
C CYS A 54 -2.46 -10.63 9.59
N PRO A 55 -1.48 -11.41 10.09
CA PRO A 55 -0.18 -10.88 10.48
C PRO A 55 0.47 -10.10 9.34
N LYS A 56 0.78 -8.83 9.58
CA LYS A 56 1.21 -7.90 8.54
C LYS A 56 2.39 -7.03 8.99
N LYS A 57 3.18 -6.57 8.02
CA LYS A 57 4.28 -5.62 8.21
C LYS A 57 4.42 -4.77 6.96
N ILE A 58 4.63 -3.46 7.12
CA ILE A 58 4.93 -2.55 6.02
C ILE A 58 6.10 -1.64 6.41
N VAL A 59 7.02 -1.43 5.46
CA VAL A 59 8.16 -0.52 5.62
C VAL A 59 7.91 0.74 4.79
N TRP A 60 7.57 1.83 5.45
CA TRP A 60 7.44 3.14 4.82
C TRP A 60 8.82 3.76 4.58
N VAL A 61 9.03 4.30 3.38
CA VAL A 61 10.32 4.84 2.93
C VAL A 61 10.13 6.30 2.52
N GLN A 62 10.73 7.22 3.27
CA GLN A 62 10.63 8.66 3.00
C GLN A 62 11.36 9.01 1.70
N GLY A 63 10.72 9.81 0.85
CA GLY A 63 11.31 10.31 -0.41
C GLY A 63 11.46 9.26 -1.53
N SER A 64 10.95 8.03 -1.32
CA SER A 64 10.88 7.01 -2.37
C SER A 64 9.66 7.27 -3.25
N THR A 65 9.87 7.28 -4.56
CA THR A 65 8.84 7.33 -5.61
C THR A 65 8.63 5.95 -6.23
N HIS A 66 7.78 5.82 -7.25
CA HIS A 66 7.55 4.54 -7.92
C HIS A 66 8.82 3.96 -8.59
N GLY A 67 9.68 4.85 -9.10
CA GLY A 67 10.90 4.47 -9.83
C GLY A 67 12.20 4.77 -9.09
N TYR A 68 12.13 5.32 -7.87
CA TYR A 68 13.31 5.79 -7.15
C TYR A 68 13.22 5.45 -5.66
N VAL A 69 14.32 4.92 -5.13
CA VAL A 69 14.54 4.74 -3.70
C VAL A 69 15.79 5.55 -3.32
N PRO A 70 15.72 6.46 -2.33
CA PRO A 70 16.91 7.18 -1.89
C PRO A 70 17.98 6.20 -1.40
N PRO A 71 19.28 6.48 -1.61
CA PRO A 71 20.36 5.57 -1.24
C PRO A 71 20.46 5.33 0.28
N CYS A 72 20.15 6.34 1.09
CA CYS A 72 20.10 6.26 2.55
C CYS A 72 18.75 6.78 3.07
N PRO A 73 17.64 6.06 2.84
CA PRO A 73 16.31 6.59 3.13
C PRO A 73 15.97 6.40 4.61
N GLN A 74 15.25 7.37 5.17
CA GLN A 74 14.57 7.16 6.45
C GLN A 74 13.46 6.11 6.28
N ARG A 75 13.41 5.13 7.17
CA ARG A 75 12.42 4.05 7.16
C ARG A 75 11.63 3.99 8.45
N VAL A 76 10.33 3.73 8.34
CA VAL A 76 9.43 3.51 9.48
C VAL A 76 8.69 2.20 9.27
N ILE A 77 8.67 1.32 10.28
CA ILE A 77 8.04 0.01 10.20
C ILE A 77 6.72 0.05 10.94
N TRP A 78 5.63 -0.31 10.27
CA TRP A 78 4.32 -0.56 10.89
C TRP A 78 3.99 -2.06 10.85
N ARG A 79 3.19 -2.52 11.81
CA ARG A 79 2.77 -3.91 11.99
C ARG A 79 1.27 -3.96 12.30
#